data_AF-A0AB37UE63-F1
#
_entry.id   AF-A0AB37UE63-F1
#
_cell.length_a   1.000
_cell.length_b   1.000
_cell.length_c   1.000
_cell.angle_alpha   90.00
_cell.angle_beta   90.00
_cell.angle_gamma   90.00
#
_symmetry.space_group_name_H-M   'P 1'
#
loop_
_entity.id
_entity.type
_entity.pdbx_description
1 polymer ?
#
loop_
_entity_poly.entity_id
_entity_poly.type
_entity_poly.pdbx_seq_one_letter_code
_entity_poly.pdbx_strand_id
1 'polypeptide(L)'
;MNAKKVSAIIAALGTLTIGILPASAEVVATKTADGGIVVSGLTDYSSYTIEYSGAPKIRRASANACGVIALSDSESYPIDSSSSFTRGGTSYTMASLTVGAAPKCSDGNLAATPPASVFKDSNGNVYITGLTAYSNTEITYNSVPSTRRAKANACGIVALRNDANYPLSSSPVMVKSEAGSEVSNFTPNSLTTSDSPICVKGKTYFPEGWSMGS
;
A
#
# COMPACT_ATOMS: atom_id res chain seq x y z
N MET A 1 79.99 39.24 -17.30
CA MET A 1 79.15 38.04 -17.09
C MET A 1 78.32 38.28 -15.84
N ASN A 2 77.00 38.41 -15.97
CA ASN A 2 76.01 38.09 -14.92
C ASN A 2 74.61 38.21 -15.52
N ALA A 3 74.00 37.05 -15.73
CA ALA A 3 72.71 36.89 -16.40
C ALA A 3 71.55 37.22 -15.46
N LYS A 4 70.60 38.02 -15.95
CA LYS A 4 69.30 38.25 -15.32
C LYS A 4 68.48 36.96 -15.37
N LYS A 5 68.03 36.47 -14.20
CA LYS A 5 67.04 35.40 -14.11
C LYS A 5 65.65 36.00 -14.32
N VAL A 6 64.96 35.56 -15.37
CA VAL A 6 63.53 35.80 -15.60
C VAL A 6 62.80 34.54 -15.16
N SER A 7 62.03 34.61 -14.08
CA SER A 7 61.14 33.54 -13.64
C SER A 7 59.81 33.68 -14.37
N ALA A 8 59.49 32.72 -15.24
CA ALA A 8 58.20 32.60 -15.89
C ALA A 8 57.21 31.90 -14.93
N ILE A 9 56.11 32.57 -14.60
CA ILE A 9 54.98 32.01 -13.86
C ILE A 9 54.08 31.30 -14.89
N ILE A 10 54.05 29.97 -14.83
CA ILE A 10 53.10 29.14 -15.58
C ILE A 10 51.80 29.10 -14.78
N ALA A 11 50.80 29.88 -15.20
CA ALA A 11 49.45 29.78 -14.68
C ALA A 11 48.76 28.56 -15.32
N ALA A 12 48.63 27.47 -14.56
CA ALA A 12 47.86 26.30 -14.97
C ALA A 12 46.36 26.62 -14.89
N LEU A 13 45.69 26.72 -16.05
CA LEU A 13 44.23 26.72 -16.13
C LEU A 13 43.72 25.30 -15.80
N GLY A 14 43.24 25.09 -14.58
CA GLY A 14 42.46 23.92 -14.21
C GLY A 14 41.02 24.05 -14.71
N THR A 15 40.63 23.23 -15.68
CA THR A 15 39.23 23.07 -16.10
C THR A 15 38.41 22.42 -14.98
N LEU A 16 37.56 23.21 -14.32
CA LEU A 16 36.58 22.75 -13.35
C LEU A 16 35.46 22.01 -14.08
N THR A 17 35.50 20.67 -14.10
CA THR A 17 34.37 19.86 -14.57
C THR A 17 33.25 19.92 -13.54
N ILE A 18 32.30 20.83 -13.74
CA ILE A 18 31.03 20.82 -13.01
C ILE A 18 30.25 19.61 -13.52
N GLY A 19 30.29 18.51 -12.77
CA GLY A 19 29.48 17.33 -13.04
C GLY A 19 28.01 17.70 -12.90
N ILE A 20 27.29 17.76 -14.02
CA ILE A 20 25.85 17.86 -14.05
C ILE A 20 25.33 16.53 -13.53
N LEU A 21 25.03 16.44 -12.24
CA LEU A 21 24.32 15.30 -11.70
C LEU A 21 22.93 15.28 -12.33
N PRO A 22 22.45 14.11 -12.82
CA PRO A 22 21.10 14.01 -13.34
C PRO A 22 20.12 14.43 -12.25
N ALA A 23 19.29 15.44 -12.53
CA ALA A 23 18.19 15.82 -11.66
C ALA A 23 17.24 14.62 -11.57
N SER A 24 17.24 13.96 -10.42
CA SER A 24 16.23 12.96 -10.10
C SER A 24 14.95 13.73 -9.86
N ALA A 25 13.93 13.53 -10.69
CA ALA A 25 12.62 14.13 -10.45
C ALA A 25 12.12 13.61 -9.10
N GLU A 26 11.83 14.52 -8.17
CA GLU A 26 11.22 14.16 -6.90
C GLU A 26 9.83 13.58 -7.15
N VAL A 27 9.49 12.50 -6.43
CA VAL A 27 8.17 11.89 -6.53
C VAL A 27 7.20 12.68 -5.68
N VAL A 28 6.28 13.40 -6.32
CA VAL A 28 5.35 14.32 -5.67
C VAL A 28 3.93 13.81 -5.78
N ALA A 29 3.20 13.81 -4.66
CA ALA A 29 1.77 13.56 -4.62
C ALA A 29 1.01 14.87 -4.42
N THR A 30 -0.05 15.08 -5.20
CA THR A 30 -0.87 16.30 -5.13
C THR A 30 -2.34 15.94 -5.18
N LYS A 31 -3.16 16.60 -4.37
CA LYS A 31 -4.61 16.39 -4.37
C LYS A 31 -5.24 17.23 -5.48
N THR A 32 -6.17 16.65 -6.22
CA THR A 32 -6.88 17.32 -7.31
C THR A 32 -8.20 17.92 -6.81
N ALA A 33 -8.76 18.88 -7.55
CA ALA A 33 -9.99 19.56 -7.15
C ALA A 33 -11.21 18.61 -7.03
N ASP A 34 -11.22 17.50 -7.78
CA ASP A 34 -12.24 16.44 -7.70
C ASP A 34 -11.99 15.43 -6.55
N GLY A 35 -10.98 15.66 -5.71
CA GLY A 35 -10.64 14.82 -4.57
C GLY A 35 -9.85 13.56 -4.92
N GLY A 36 -9.41 13.43 -6.18
CA GLY A 36 -8.38 12.47 -6.56
C GLY A 36 -6.99 12.86 -6.06
N ILE A 37 -6.01 12.00 -6.31
CA ILE A 37 -4.60 12.28 -6.07
C ILE A 37 -3.83 11.95 -7.33
N VAL A 38 -2.89 12.81 -7.69
CA VAL A 38 -1.93 12.54 -8.75
C VAL A 38 -0.55 12.37 -8.13
N VAL A 39 0.10 11.26 -8.45
CA VAL A 39 1.50 11.00 -8.12
C VAL A 39 2.32 11.19 -9.39
N SER A 40 3.31 12.08 -9.33
CA SER A 40 4.17 12.47 -10.46
C SER A 40 5.64 12.27 -10.11
N GLY A 41 6.53 12.34 -11.11
CA GLY A 41 7.96 12.07 -10.92
C GLY A 41 8.33 10.58 -10.92
N LEU A 42 7.40 9.71 -11.28
CA LEU A 42 7.64 8.26 -11.39
C LEU A 42 8.39 7.92 -12.69
N THR A 43 9.04 6.77 -12.75
CA THR A 43 9.57 6.23 -14.02
C THR A 43 8.43 5.96 -14.99
N ASP A 44 8.61 6.36 -16.25
CA ASP A 44 7.64 6.20 -17.32
C ASP A 44 7.30 4.73 -17.58
N TYR A 45 6.02 4.48 -17.89
CA TYR A 45 5.48 3.14 -18.18
C TYR A 45 5.72 2.05 -17.13
N SER A 46 6.26 2.40 -15.97
CA SER A 46 6.62 1.45 -14.92
C SER A 46 5.40 1.06 -14.09
N SER A 47 5.44 -0.14 -13.54
CA SER A 47 4.39 -0.65 -12.66
C SER A 47 4.70 -0.37 -11.19
N TYR A 48 3.65 -0.01 -10.45
CA TYR A 48 3.71 0.33 -9.04
C TYR A 48 2.63 -0.40 -8.28
N THR A 49 2.90 -0.70 -7.01
CA THR A 49 1.91 -1.17 -6.06
C THR A 49 1.51 -0.01 -5.17
N ILE A 50 0.21 0.29 -5.13
CA ILE A 50 -0.35 1.32 -4.25
C ILE A 50 -0.97 0.61 -3.06
N GLU A 51 -0.54 0.96 -1.86
CA GLU A 51 -0.98 0.40 -0.60
C GLU A 51 -1.80 1.42 0.19
N TYR A 52 -2.98 1.01 0.65
CA TYR A 52 -3.96 1.83 1.35
C TYR A 52 -4.09 1.34 2.78
N SER A 53 -3.37 1.98 3.70
CA SER A 53 -3.36 1.58 5.12
C SER A 53 -4.71 1.69 5.82
N GLY A 54 -5.60 2.56 5.35
CA GLY A 54 -6.95 2.76 5.90
C GLY A 54 -8.06 1.97 5.22
N ALA A 55 -7.73 1.19 4.19
CA ALA A 55 -8.70 0.41 3.44
C ALA A 55 -8.55 -1.06 3.87
N PRO A 56 -9.42 -1.58 4.73
CA PRO A 56 -9.23 -2.91 5.27
C PRO A 56 -9.45 -3.95 4.17
N LYS A 57 -8.65 -5.02 4.19
CA LYS A 57 -8.74 -6.07 3.18
C LYS A 57 -9.92 -6.99 3.46
N ILE A 58 -10.87 -7.09 2.52
CA ILE A 58 -12.06 -7.93 2.68
C ILE A 58 -11.86 -9.29 1.99
N ARG A 59 -12.25 -10.37 2.66
CA ARG A 59 -12.28 -11.73 2.14
C ARG A 59 -13.67 -12.32 2.28
N ARG A 60 -14.20 -12.92 1.21
CA ARG A 60 -15.34 -13.84 1.31
C ARG A 60 -14.81 -15.22 1.66
N ALA A 61 -15.31 -15.79 2.75
CA ALA A 61 -15.01 -17.14 3.19
C ALA A 61 -16.29 -17.96 3.26
N SER A 62 -16.21 -19.22 2.82
CA SER A 62 -17.35 -20.12 2.76
C SER A 62 -17.29 -21.13 3.90
N ALA A 63 -18.40 -21.30 4.60
CA ALA A 63 -18.53 -22.32 5.62
C ALA A 63 -18.53 -23.72 4.99
N ASN A 64 -17.96 -24.70 5.67
CA ASN A 64 -18.07 -26.11 5.26
C ASN A 64 -19.48 -26.68 5.54
N ALA A 65 -19.64 -27.99 5.32
CA ALA A 65 -20.88 -28.72 5.58
C ALA A 65 -21.39 -28.62 7.02
N CYS A 66 -20.50 -28.36 7.98
CA CYS A 66 -20.80 -28.23 9.40
C CYS A 66 -20.98 -26.78 9.86
N GLY A 67 -21.02 -25.81 8.93
CA GLY A 67 -21.17 -24.41 9.30
C GLY A 67 -19.92 -23.79 9.93
N VAL A 68 -18.73 -24.25 9.53
CA VAL A 68 -17.44 -23.73 10.02
C VAL A 68 -16.63 -23.09 8.91
N ILE A 69 -16.11 -21.90 9.19
CA ILE A 69 -15.04 -21.26 8.42
C ILE A 69 -13.73 -21.40 9.20
N ALA A 70 -12.66 -21.78 8.50
CA ALA A 70 -11.29 -21.71 9.01
C ALA A 70 -10.55 -20.58 8.31
N LEU A 71 -9.93 -19.69 9.08
CA LEU A 71 -9.02 -18.65 8.61
C LEU A 71 -7.62 -19.05 9.05
N SER A 72 -6.75 -19.25 8.06
CA SER A 72 -5.35 -19.58 8.25
C SER A 72 -4.48 -18.43 7.77
N ASP A 73 -3.28 -18.36 8.33
CA ASP A 73 -2.24 -17.42 7.89
C ASP A 73 -1.85 -17.68 6.43
N SER A 74 -1.62 -16.59 5.69
CA SER A 74 -1.20 -16.62 4.30
C SER A 74 -0.63 -15.25 3.88
N GLU A 75 0.20 -15.21 2.84
CA GLU A 75 0.75 -13.94 2.33
C GLU A 75 -0.32 -12.92 1.94
N SER A 76 -1.46 -13.39 1.43
CA SER A 76 -2.56 -12.51 1.03
C SER A 76 -3.46 -12.10 2.19
N TYR A 77 -3.54 -12.89 3.24
CA TYR A 77 -4.40 -12.64 4.40
C TYR A 77 -3.62 -13.04 5.66
N PRO A 78 -2.60 -12.26 6.03
CA PRO A 78 -1.79 -12.61 7.17
C PRO A 78 -2.64 -12.54 8.44
N ILE A 79 -2.46 -13.52 9.32
CA ILE A 79 -3.11 -13.56 10.62
C ILE A 79 -2.11 -14.04 11.67
N ASP A 80 -1.71 -13.12 12.54
CA ASP A 80 -0.74 -13.34 13.61
C ASP A 80 -1.31 -12.93 14.97
N SER A 81 -0.50 -13.02 16.03
CA SER A 81 -0.93 -12.68 17.39
C SER A 81 -1.39 -11.23 17.58
N SER A 82 -0.98 -10.30 16.71
CA SER A 82 -1.33 -8.88 16.75
C SER A 82 -2.51 -8.52 15.84
N SER A 83 -2.90 -9.43 14.96
CA SER A 83 -3.92 -9.21 13.96
C SER A 83 -5.31 -9.02 14.55
N SER A 84 -6.15 -8.30 13.82
CA SER A 84 -7.57 -8.18 14.12
C SER A 84 -8.43 -8.25 12.86
N PHE A 85 -9.65 -8.74 13.01
CA PHE A 85 -10.62 -8.83 11.92
C PHE A 85 -12.03 -8.51 12.40
N THR A 86 -12.88 -8.09 11.48
CA THR A 86 -14.28 -7.75 11.73
C THR A 86 -15.19 -8.70 10.96
N ARG A 87 -16.25 -9.17 11.62
CA ARG A 87 -17.33 -9.96 11.01
C ARG A 87 -18.66 -9.44 11.52
N GLY A 88 -19.58 -9.11 10.60
CA GLY A 88 -20.92 -8.65 10.96
C GLY A 88 -20.93 -7.46 11.92
N GLY A 89 -19.97 -6.53 11.76
CA GLY A 89 -19.79 -5.36 12.63
C GLY A 89 -19.09 -5.63 13.97
N THR A 90 -18.81 -6.88 14.32
CA THR A 90 -18.06 -7.22 15.54
C THR A 90 -16.58 -7.38 15.24
N SER A 91 -15.73 -6.68 15.99
CA SER A 91 -14.27 -6.77 15.89
C SER A 91 -13.72 -7.84 16.82
N TYR A 92 -12.77 -8.63 16.33
CA TYR A 92 -12.08 -9.69 17.04
C TYR A 92 -10.57 -9.42 16.97
N THR A 93 -9.91 -9.49 18.12
CA THR A 93 -8.44 -9.43 18.19
C THR A 93 -7.89 -10.80 18.47
N MET A 94 -6.79 -11.17 17.83
CA MET A 94 -6.18 -12.50 18.00
C MET A 94 -5.77 -12.76 19.46
N ALA A 95 -5.38 -11.73 20.20
CA ALA A 95 -5.07 -11.81 21.62
C ALA A 95 -6.28 -12.18 22.50
N SER A 96 -7.49 -11.76 22.14
CA SER A 96 -8.71 -11.97 22.94
C SER A 96 -9.45 -13.27 22.63
N LEU A 97 -9.06 -14.01 21.59
CA LEU A 97 -9.73 -15.25 21.21
C LEU A 97 -9.37 -16.39 22.16
N THR A 98 -10.39 -17.10 22.63
CA THR A 98 -10.24 -18.34 23.39
C THR A 98 -9.47 -19.37 22.56
N VAL A 99 -8.59 -20.13 23.20
CA VAL A 99 -7.87 -21.23 22.57
C VAL A 99 -8.70 -22.52 22.67
N GLY A 100 -8.87 -23.23 21.57
CA GLY A 100 -9.63 -24.48 21.47
C GLY A 100 -9.04 -25.47 20.47
N ALA A 101 -9.56 -26.69 20.47
CA ALA A 101 -9.17 -27.68 19.46
C ALA A 101 -9.80 -27.36 18.11
N ALA A 102 -9.06 -27.63 17.02
CA ALA A 102 -9.59 -27.49 15.66
C ALA A 102 -10.86 -28.36 15.48
N PRO A 103 -11.96 -27.79 14.98
CA PRO A 103 -13.22 -28.50 14.83
C PRO A 103 -13.11 -29.57 13.75
N LYS A 104 -13.63 -30.76 14.04
CA LYS A 104 -13.76 -31.86 13.07
C LYS A 104 -15.20 -31.93 12.58
N CYS A 105 -15.37 -32.02 11.26
CA CYS A 105 -16.64 -32.16 10.59
C CYS A 105 -16.77 -33.57 10.01
N SER A 106 -17.80 -34.32 10.42
CA SER A 106 -18.13 -35.64 9.87
C SER A 106 -19.62 -35.68 9.54
N ASP A 107 -19.97 -36.05 8.31
CA ASP A 107 -21.36 -36.20 7.87
C ASP A 107 -22.25 -34.97 8.15
N GLY A 108 -21.69 -33.77 7.98
CA GLY A 108 -22.38 -32.50 8.25
C GLY A 108 -22.52 -32.15 9.73
N ASN A 109 -21.95 -32.93 10.64
CA ASN A 109 -21.99 -32.70 12.08
C ASN A 109 -20.61 -32.39 12.67
N LEU A 110 -20.59 -31.47 13.64
CA LEU A 110 -19.40 -31.18 14.44
C LEU A 110 -19.17 -32.26 15.48
N ALA A 111 -17.96 -32.82 15.51
CA ALA A 111 -17.60 -33.89 16.43
C ALA A 111 -17.50 -33.45 17.91
N ALA A 112 -17.32 -32.15 18.15
CA ALA A 112 -17.22 -31.58 19.50
C ALA A 112 -17.79 -30.16 19.54
N THR A 113 -18.29 -29.76 20.71
CA THR A 113 -18.77 -28.39 20.94
C THR A 113 -17.59 -27.41 21.00
N PRO A 114 -17.57 -26.38 20.13
CA PRO A 114 -16.55 -25.34 20.18
C PRO A 114 -16.59 -24.55 21.51
N PRO A 115 -15.46 -24.01 21.98
CA PRO A 115 -15.43 -23.22 23.21
C PRO A 115 -16.09 -21.84 23.06
N ALA A 116 -16.23 -21.34 21.83
CA ALA A 116 -16.90 -20.10 21.48
C ALA A 116 -17.32 -20.13 20.00
N SER A 117 -18.17 -19.19 19.58
CA SER A 117 -18.55 -19.02 18.17
C SER A 117 -17.40 -18.53 17.27
N VAL A 118 -16.40 -17.89 17.88
CA VAL A 118 -15.14 -17.49 17.24
C VAL A 118 -14.01 -17.80 18.22
N PHE A 119 -13.05 -18.62 17.80
CA PHE A 119 -11.93 -19.05 18.65
C PHE A 119 -10.71 -19.34 17.78
N LYS A 120 -9.55 -19.58 18.40
CA LYS A 120 -8.32 -19.98 17.70
C LYS A 120 -7.79 -21.31 18.20
N ASP A 121 -7.01 -22.01 17.38
CA ASP A 121 -6.21 -23.15 17.85
C ASP A 121 -4.85 -22.70 18.42
N SER A 122 -4.08 -23.68 18.90
CA SER A 122 -2.71 -23.45 19.39
C SER A 122 -1.73 -23.01 18.31
N ASN A 123 -2.07 -23.19 17.03
CA ASN A 123 -1.25 -22.80 15.88
C ASN A 123 -1.63 -21.39 15.38
N GLY A 124 -2.65 -20.76 15.94
CA GLY A 124 -3.14 -19.45 15.53
C GLY A 124 -4.16 -19.46 14.40
N ASN A 125 -4.64 -20.62 13.95
CA ASN A 125 -5.75 -20.67 13.00
C ASN A 125 -7.04 -20.26 13.70
N VAL A 126 -7.85 -19.43 13.05
CA VAL A 126 -9.13 -18.98 13.59
C VAL A 126 -10.26 -19.80 13.02
N TYR A 127 -11.20 -20.17 13.89
CA TYR A 127 -12.41 -20.89 13.52
C TYR A 127 -13.64 -20.07 13.89
N ILE A 128 -14.56 -19.97 12.94
CA ILE A 128 -15.86 -19.32 13.09
C ILE A 128 -16.92 -20.39 12.90
N THR A 129 -17.75 -20.62 13.91
CA THR A 129 -18.72 -21.72 13.95
C THR A 129 -20.14 -21.21 14.11
N GLY A 130 -21.12 -22.12 14.00
CA GLY A 130 -22.54 -21.79 14.11
C GLY A 130 -23.09 -21.05 12.89
N LEU A 131 -22.43 -21.20 11.73
CA LEU A 131 -22.90 -20.68 10.46
C LEU A 131 -23.85 -21.66 9.78
N THR A 132 -24.65 -21.17 8.85
CA THR A 132 -25.36 -22.06 7.92
C THR A 132 -24.35 -22.79 7.04
N ALA A 133 -24.55 -24.09 6.82
CA ALA A 133 -23.70 -24.89 5.94
C ALA A 133 -23.57 -24.25 4.54
N TYR A 134 -22.35 -24.24 3.99
CA TYR A 134 -22.03 -23.66 2.68
C TYR A 134 -22.34 -22.16 2.51
N SER A 135 -22.66 -21.45 3.59
CA SER A 135 -22.91 -20.02 3.53
C SER A 135 -21.62 -19.22 3.33
N ASN A 136 -21.75 -18.06 2.69
CA ASN A 136 -20.64 -17.12 2.52
C ASN A 136 -20.69 -16.05 3.61
N THR A 137 -19.54 -15.77 4.20
CA THR A 137 -19.37 -14.70 5.19
C THR A 137 -18.25 -13.78 4.73
N GLU A 138 -18.47 -12.47 4.87
CA GLU A 138 -17.43 -11.47 4.67
C GLU A 138 -16.64 -11.26 5.95
N ILE A 139 -15.31 -11.31 5.81
CA ILE A 139 -14.34 -11.11 6.86
C ILE A 139 -13.46 -9.93 6.45
N THR A 140 -13.42 -8.91 7.28
CA THR A 140 -12.62 -7.70 7.06
C THR A 140 -11.35 -7.78 7.91
N TYR A 141 -10.18 -7.82 7.30
CA TYR A 141 -8.89 -7.83 7.99
C TYR A 141 -8.48 -6.38 8.27
N ASN A 142 -8.52 -5.98 9.53
CA ASN A 142 -8.41 -4.58 9.91
C ASN A 142 -6.96 -4.06 9.84
N SER A 143 -5.99 -4.95 10.01
CA SER A 143 -4.55 -4.64 10.04
C SER A 143 -3.84 -4.93 8.71
N VAL A 144 -4.59 -5.38 7.69
CA VAL A 144 -4.02 -5.73 6.39
C VAL A 144 -4.42 -4.66 5.38
N PRO A 145 -3.46 -3.89 4.86
CA PRO A 145 -3.78 -2.85 3.90
C PRO A 145 -4.28 -3.45 2.59
N SER A 146 -5.20 -2.75 1.94
CA SER A 146 -5.58 -3.07 0.57
C SER A 146 -4.51 -2.57 -0.39
N THR A 147 -4.22 -3.37 -1.43
CA THR A 147 -3.24 -3.01 -2.45
C THR A 147 -3.85 -3.08 -3.84
N ARG A 148 -3.40 -2.20 -4.74
CA ARG A 148 -3.71 -2.28 -6.18
C ARG A 148 -2.50 -1.97 -7.03
N ARG A 149 -2.43 -2.57 -8.21
CA ARG A 149 -1.42 -2.21 -9.21
C ARG A 149 -1.84 -0.96 -9.95
N ALA A 150 -0.88 -0.08 -10.19
CA ALA A 150 -1.01 1.08 -11.05
C ALA A 150 0.13 1.10 -12.06
N LYS A 151 -0.08 1.73 -13.22
CA LYS A 151 0.95 1.92 -14.24
C LYS A 151 1.11 3.40 -14.49
N ALA A 152 2.34 3.90 -14.42
CA ALA A 152 2.62 5.26 -14.81
C ALA A 152 2.42 5.44 -16.32
N ASN A 153 1.95 6.61 -16.73
CA ASN A 153 1.88 6.96 -18.15
C ASN A 153 3.27 7.33 -18.70
N ALA A 154 3.31 7.80 -19.95
CA ALA A 154 4.54 8.23 -20.65
C ALA A 154 5.31 9.38 -19.95
N CYS A 155 4.67 10.03 -18.98
CA CYS A 155 5.18 11.19 -18.28
C CYS A 155 5.48 10.88 -16.80
N GLY A 156 5.43 9.60 -16.40
CA GLY A 156 5.71 9.25 -15.01
C GLY A 156 4.58 9.62 -14.04
N ILE A 157 3.33 9.59 -14.51
CA ILE A 157 2.18 10.01 -13.70
C ILE A 157 1.23 8.83 -13.46
N VAL A 158 0.80 8.69 -12.20
CA VAL A 158 -0.30 7.81 -11.77
C VAL A 158 -1.41 8.67 -11.16
N ALA A 159 -2.65 8.48 -11.63
CA ALA A 159 -3.83 9.08 -11.03
C ALA A 159 -4.54 8.05 -10.14
N LEU A 160 -4.77 8.42 -8.88
CA LEU A 160 -5.51 7.66 -7.89
C LEU A 160 -6.89 8.29 -7.71
N ARG A 161 -7.92 7.50 -7.93
CA ARG A 161 -9.30 7.91 -7.65
C ARG A 161 -9.74 7.41 -6.29
N ASN A 162 -10.56 8.22 -5.63
CA ASN A 162 -11.24 7.87 -4.39
C ASN A 162 -12.43 6.95 -4.72
N ASP A 163 -12.45 5.75 -4.14
CA ASP A 163 -13.56 4.82 -4.28
C ASP A 163 -13.75 4.01 -2.99
N ALA A 164 -14.84 3.24 -2.89
CA ALA A 164 -15.20 2.52 -1.67
C ALA A 164 -14.16 1.46 -1.25
N ASN A 165 -13.40 0.90 -2.19
CA ASN A 165 -12.38 -0.12 -1.92
C ASN A 165 -11.01 0.51 -1.68
N TYR A 166 -10.78 1.71 -2.23
CA TYR A 166 -9.53 2.45 -2.14
C TYR A 166 -9.79 3.90 -1.70
N PRO A 167 -10.31 4.12 -0.48
CA PRO A 167 -10.61 5.45 0.02
C PRO A 167 -9.34 6.30 0.12
N LEU A 168 -9.41 7.51 -0.42
CA LEU A 168 -8.38 8.56 -0.32
C LEU A 168 -8.75 9.55 0.79
N SER A 169 -8.80 9.04 2.01
CA SER A 169 -9.26 9.80 3.19
C SER A 169 -8.08 10.22 4.09
N SER A 170 -8.13 9.90 5.38
CA SER A 170 -7.14 10.33 6.37
C SER A 170 -6.00 9.35 6.57
N SER A 171 -6.03 8.18 5.94
CA SER A 171 -5.01 7.15 6.17
C SER A 171 -3.87 7.25 5.16
N PRO A 172 -2.63 6.92 5.58
CA PRO A 172 -1.48 6.89 4.68
C PRO A 172 -1.70 6.03 3.44
N VAL A 173 -1.24 6.53 2.29
CA VAL A 173 -1.13 5.82 1.04
C VAL A 173 0.34 5.73 0.66
N MET A 174 0.79 4.51 0.38
CA MET A 174 2.18 4.23 0.04
C MET A 174 2.26 3.77 -1.41
N VAL A 175 3.21 4.33 -2.14
CA VAL A 175 3.53 3.93 -3.52
C VAL A 175 4.82 3.15 -3.47
N LYS A 176 4.79 1.91 -3.95
CA LYS A 176 5.94 1.00 -4.03
C LYS A 176 6.29 0.72 -5.48
N SER A 177 7.57 0.69 -5.79
CA SER A 177 8.09 0.17 -7.06
C SER A 177 7.72 -1.32 -7.26
N GLU A 178 7.93 -1.84 -8.46
CA GLU A 178 7.73 -3.27 -8.76
C GLU A 178 8.61 -4.19 -7.89
N ALA A 179 9.79 -3.71 -7.47
CA ALA A 179 10.68 -4.42 -6.54
C ALA A 179 10.21 -4.36 -5.08
N GLY A 180 9.13 -3.63 -4.77
CA GLY A 180 8.57 -3.50 -3.42
C GLY A 180 9.12 -2.33 -2.60
N SER A 181 10.15 -1.62 -3.07
CA SER A 181 10.70 -0.45 -2.39
C SER A 181 9.72 0.72 -2.41
N GLU A 182 9.55 1.39 -1.27
CA GLU A 182 8.77 2.63 -1.17
C GLU A 182 9.40 3.73 -2.04
N VAL A 183 8.58 4.37 -2.86
CA VAL A 183 8.97 5.53 -3.68
C VAL A 183 8.23 6.81 -3.26
N SER A 184 7.11 6.69 -2.56
CA SER A 184 6.36 7.82 -2.00
C SER A 184 5.44 7.34 -0.89
N ASN A 185 5.23 8.19 0.11
CA ASN A 185 4.30 7.97 1.20
C ASN A 185 3.66 9.30 1.59
N PHE A 186 2.34 9.35 1.57
CA PHE A 186 1.59 10.57 1.83
C PHE A 186 0.25 10.28 2.51
N THR A 187 -0.27 11.29 3.20
CA THR A 187 -1.63 11.25 3.74
C THR A 187 -2.53 12.15 2.90
N PRO A 188 -3.61 11.66 2.25
CA PRO A 188 -4.39 12.46 1.31
C PRO A 188 -4.92 13.79 1.86
N ASN A 189 -5.27 13.83 3.14
CA ASN A 189 -5.78 15.05 3.78
C ASN A 189 -4.69 16.07 4.15
N SER A 190 -3.41 15.70 4.12
CA SER A 190 -2.31 16.64 4.32
C SER A 190 -1.79 17.24 3.01
N LEU A 191 -2.26 16.74 1.87
CA LEU A 191 -1.84 17.23 0.56
C LEU A 191 -2.52 18.56 0.22
N THR A 192 -1.75 19.45 -0.39
CA THR A 192 -2.29 20.67 -0.99
C THR A 192 -3.10 20.33 -2.23
N THR A 193 -4.21 21.05 -2.41
CA THR A 193 -5.00 20.96 -3.63
C THR A 193 -4.34 21.76 -4.74
N SER A 194 -4.16 21.16 -5.91
CA SER A 194 -3.67 21.83 -7.11
C SER A 194 -4.30 21.24 -8.38
N ASP A 195 -4.08 21.92 -9.50
CA ASP A 195 -4.47 21.41 -10.81
C ASP A 195 -3.60 20.21 -11.20
N SER A 196 -4.17 19.28 -11.96
CA SER A 196 -3.47 18.06 -12.36
C SER A 196 -2.42 18.33 -13.44
N PRO A 197 -1.27 17.63 -13.43
CA PRO A 197 -0.39 17.58 -14.58
C PRO A 197 -1.11 17.08 -15.82
N ILE A 198 -0.67 17.57 -16.97
CA ILE A 198 -1.07 17.04 -18.25
C ILE A 198 0.14 16.41 -18.93
N CYS A 199 -0.02 15.17 -19.42
CA CYS A 199 0.99 14.52 -20.24
C CYS A 199 0.71 14.79 -21.72
N VAL A 200 1.57 15.56 -22.38
CA VAL A 200 1.45 15.84 -23.82
C VAL A 200 2.72 15.37 -24.53
N LYS A 201 2.57 14.39 -25.43
CA LYS A 201 3.69 13.83 -26.22
C LYS A 201 4.88 13.36 -25.36
N GLY A 202 4.61 12.72 -24.22
CA GLY A 202 5.65 12.21 -23.32
C GLY A 202 6.35 13.28 -22.47
N LYS A 203 5.82 14.51 -22.46
CA LYS A 203 6.30 15.59 -21.59
C LYS A 203 5.21 15.99 -20.60
N THR A 204 5.59 16.12 -19.33
CA THR A 204 4.71 16.62 -18.28
C THR A 204 4.61 18.13 -18.35
N TYR A 205 3.39 18.64 -18.34
CA TYR A 205 3.07 20.06 -18.27
C TYR A 205 2.39 20.33 -16.93
N PHE A 206 2.97 21.27 -16.19
CA PHE A 206 2.48 21.70 -14.90
C PHE A 206 1.65 22.98 -15.09
N PRO A 207 0.35 23.00 -14.78
CA PRO A 207 -0.43 24.24 -14.73
C PRO A 207 0.18 25.29 -13.80
N GLU A 208 -0.13 26.56 -14.09
CA GLU A 208 0.36 27.70 -13.32
C GLU A 208 -0.12 27.61 -11.86
N GLY A 209 0.79 27.79 -10.90
CA GLY A 209 0.48 27.67 -9.47
C GLY A 209 0.64 26.25 -8.89
N TRP A 210 1.11 25.27 -9.68
CA TRP A 210 1.47 23.97 -9.13
C TRP A 210 2.77 24.06 -8.32
N SER A 211 2.65 23.90 -7.00
CA SER A 211 3.78 23.72 -6.10
C SER A 211 4.25 22.26 -6.17
N MET A 212 5.54 22.03 -6.42
CA MET A 212 6.14 20.68 -6.37
C MET A 212 6.21 20.09 -4.95
N GLY A 213 5.53 20.69 -3.96
CA GLY A 213 5.78 20.36 -2.58
C GLY A 213 7.16 20.89 -2.18
N SER A 214 7.21 21.62 -1.08
CA SER A 214 8.45 22.05 -0.45
C SER A 214 8.49 21.48 0.95
#